data_AF-A0A392W4Y5-F1
#
_entry.id   AF-A0A392W4Y5-F1
#
_cell.length_a   1.000
_cell.length_b   1.000
_cell.length_c   1.000
_cell.angle_alpha   90.00
_cell.angle_beta   90.00
_cell.angle_gamma   90.00
#
_symmetry.space_group_name_H-M   'P 1'
#
loop_
_entity.id
_entity.type
_entity.pdbx_description
1 polymer ?
#
loop_
_entity_poly.entity_id
_entity_poly.type
_entity_poly.pdbx_seq_one_letter_code
_entity_poly.pdbx_strand_id
1 'polypeptide(L)' 'MDFVGGLPRTKKGNEVIWVVVDRLTKCAHFISIKRGTLVPKLAEIYVEQVVKLHG' A
#
# COMPACT_ATOMS: atom_id res chain seq x y z
N MET A 1 -3.59 -5.93 7.29
CA MET A 1 -2.86 -4.88 6.56
C MET A 1 -2.02 -4.14 7.57
N ASP A 2 -0.84 -3.66 7.19
CA ASP A 2 0.05 -2.93 8.09
C ASP A 2 0.91 -1.91 7.33
N PHE A 3 1.49 -0.93 8.02
CA PHE A 3 2.35 0.10 7.44
C PHE A 3 3.76 0.03 8.02
N VAL A 4 4.76 -0.11 7.15
CA VAL A 4 6.17 -0.04 7.52
C VAL A 4 6.69 1.35 7.17
N GLY A 5 6.88 2.19 8.20
CA GLY A 5 7.41 3.55 8.06
C GLY A 5 8.88 3.66 8.47
N GLY A 6 9.43 4.89 8.38
CA GLY A 6 10.81 5.17 8.77
C GLY A 6 11.84 4.82 7.70
N LEU A 7 11.39 4.63 6.46
CA LEU A 7 12.25 4.32 5.32
C LEU A 7 12.90 5.59 4.75
N PRO A 8 14.08 5.49 4.13
CA PRO A 8 14.66 6.59 3.38
C PRO A 8 13.71 7.10 2.30
N ARG A 9 13.58 8.42 2.20
CA ARG A 9 12.69 9.05 1.23
C ARG A 9 13.18 8.81 -0.19
N THR A 10 12.33 8.20 -1.01
CA THR A 10 12.58 8.04 -2.45
C THR A 10 12.52 9.38 -3.19
N LYS A 11 13.03 9.44 -4.43
CA LYS A 11 12.89 10.64 -5.30
C LYS A 11 11.43 11.07 -5.51
N LYS A 12 10.48 10.13 -5.42
CA LYS A 12 9.03 10.40 -5.55
C LYS A 12 8.39 10.83 -4.22
N GLY A 13 9.13 10.85 -3.11
CA GLY A 13 8.64 11.24 -1.78
C GLY A 13 8.01 10.12 -0.97
N ASN A 14 8.09 8.87 -1.42
CA ASN A 14 7.57 7.72 -0.67
C ASN A 14 8.52 7.35 0.47
N GLU A 15 7.96 7.11 1.65
CA GLU A 15 8.67 6.88 2.93
C GLU A 15 8.02 5.75 3.75
N VAL A 16 6.92 5.18 3.25
CA VAL A 16 6.13 4.14 3.91
C VAL A 16 5.81 3.06 2.90
N ILE A 17 5.94 1.79 3.30
CA ILE A 17 5.42 0.64 2.57
C ILE A 17 4.11 0.22 3.24
N TRP A 18 3.03 0.22 2.47
CA TRP A 18 1.76 -0.37 2.88
C TRP A 18 1.72 -1.83 2.46
N VAL A 19 1.53 -2.71 3.44
CA VAL A 19 1.53 -4.17 3.25
C VAL A 19 0.09 -4.67 3.37
N VAL A 20 -0.40 -5.29 2.30
CA VAL A 20 -1.70 -5.95 2.25
C VAL A 20 -1.49 -7.43 1.96
N VAL A 21 -1.92 -8.30 2.86
CA VAL A 21 -1.83 -9.75 2.67
C VAL A 21 -3.20 -10.27 2.28
N ASP A 22 -3.29 -10.88 1.10
CA ASP A 22 -4.47 -11.65 0.73
C ASP A 22 -4.43 -13.00 1.45
N ARG A 23 -5.46 -13.25 2.26
CA ARG A 23 -5.57 -14.49 3.05
C ARG A 23 -5.90 -15.70 2.18
N LEU A 24 -6.52 -15.49 1.01
CA LEU A 24 -6.93 -16.57 0.10
C LEU A 24 -5.72 -17.08 -0.68
N THR A 25 -5.05 -16.19 -1.42
CA THR A 25 -3.87 -16.56 -2.23
C THR A 25 -2.58 -16.67 -1.44
N LYS A 26 -2.57 -16.19 -0.18
CA LYS A 26 -1.35 -16.03 0.64
C LYS A 26 -0.32 -15.07 0.06
N CYS A 27 -0.68 -14.28 -0.95
CA CYS A 27 0.18 -13.27 -1.54
C CYS A 27 0.20 -11.99 -0.70
N ALA A 28 1.31 -11.25 -0.78
CA ALA A 28 1.44 -9.93 -0.16
C ALA A 28 1.65 -8.87 -1.25
N HIS A 29 0.89 -7.79 -1.16
CA HIS A 29 1.04 -6.58 -1.96
C HIS A 29 1.84 -5.55 -1.15
N PHE A 30 2.95 -5.08 -1.73
CA PHE A 30 3.79 -4.04 -1.16
C PHE A 30 3.61 -2.75 -1.97
N ILE A 31 2.98 -1.75 -1.35
CA ILE A 31 2.59 -0.51 -2.02
C ILE A 31 3.37 0.65 -1.38
N SER A 32 4.24 1.30 -2.15
CA SER A 32 4.98 2.47 -1.65
C SER A 32 4.09 3.71 -1.63
N ILE A 33 3.95 4.35 -0.48
CA ILE A 33 3.15 5.56 -0.30
C ILE A 33 3.93 6.68 0.40
N LYS A 34 3.42 7.91 0.29
CA LYS A 34 3.93 9.06 1.03
C LYS A 34 3.38 9.04 2.46
N ARG A 35 4.18 9.47 3.43
CA ARG A 35 3.69 9.71 4.79
C ARG A 35 2.57 10.77 4.74
N GLY A 36 1.47 10.53 5.46
CA GLY A 36 0.32 11.43 5.48
C GLY A 36 -0.59 11.36 4.26
N THR A 37 -0.48 10.30 3.43
CA THR A 37 -1.46 10.06 2.34
C THR A 37 -2.87 9.94 2.93
N LEU A 38 -3.82 10.71 2.39
CA LEU A 38 -5.19 10.73 2.89
C LEU A 38 -5.91 9.39 2.67
N VAL A 39 -6.82 9.05 3.59
CA VAL A 39 -7.59 7.80 3.54
C VAL A 39 -8.35 7.59 2.22
N PRO A 40 -9.02 8.60 1.63
CA PRO A 40 -9.67 8.43 0.33
C PRO A 40 -8.70 7.98 -0.76
N LYS A 41 -7.47 8.53 -0.77
CA LYS A 41 -6.46 8.14 -1.76
C LYS A 41 -5.93 6.73 -1.51
N LEU A 42 -5.82 6.30 -0.25
CA LEU A 42 -5.49 4.92 0.08
C LEU A 42 -6.57 3.94 -0.37
N ALA A 43 -7.85 4.31 -0.23
CA ALA A 43 -8.97 3.49 -0.69
C ALA A 43 -8.95 3.30 -2.22
N GLU A 44 -8.71 4.38 -2.98
CA GLU A 44 -8.51 4.30 -4.44
C GLU A 44 -7.39 3.31 -4.80
N ILE A 45 -6.22 3.47 -4.17
CA ILE A 45 -5.05 2.61 -4.42
C ILE A 45 -5.35 1.14 -4.07
N TYR A 46 -6.08 0.90 -2.98
CA TYR A 46 -6.48 -0.45 -2.56
C TYR A 46 -7.37 -1.12 -3.59
N VAL A 47 -8.36 -0.39 -4.12
CA VAL A 47 -9.24 -0.93 -5.16
C VAL A 47 -8.45 -1.21 -6.44
N GLU A 48 -7.59 -0.28 -6.86
CA GLU A 48 -6.81 -0.40 -8.08
C GLU A 48 -5.75 -1.51 -8.05
N GLN A 49 -5.11 -1.73 -6.90
CA GLN A 49 -3.95 -2.62 -6.80
C GLN A 49 -4.22 -3.96 -6.10
N VAL A 50 -5.29 -4.06 -5.31
CA VAL A 50 -5.60 -5.28 -4.55
C VAL A 50 -6.93 -5.88 -5.02
N VAL A 51 -8.03 -5.12 -4.89
CA VAL A 51 -9.38 -5.63 -5.18
C VAL A 51 -9.51 -6.00 -6.65
N LYS A 52 -9.01 -5.16 -7.56
CA LYS A 52 -9.02 -5.43 -9.01
C LYS A 52 -8.39 -6.77 -9.40
N LEU A 53 -7.43 -7.26 -8.61
CA LEU A 53 -6.73 -8.52 -8.89
C LEU A 53 -7.45 -9.76 -8.33
N HIS A 54 -8.36 -9.59 -7.36
CA HIS A 54 -8.95 -10.71 -6.61
C HIS A 54 -10.49 -10.73 -6.55
N GLY A 55 -11.17 -9.64 -6.94
CA GLY A 55 -12.63 -9.51 -6.91
C GLY A 55 -13.13 -8.81 -5.66
#